data_AF-A0A4S4LZK4-F1
#
_entry.id   AF-A0A4S4LZK4-F1
#
_cell.length_a   1.000
_cell.length_b   1.000
_cell.length_c   1.000
_cell.angle_alpha   90.00
_cell.angle_beta   90.00
_cell.angle_gamma   90.00
#
_symmetry.space_group_name_H-M   'P 1'
#
loop_
_entity.id
_entity.type
_entity.pdbx_description
1 polymer ?
#
loop_
_entity_poly.entity_id
_entity_poly.type
_entity_poly.pdbx_seq_one_letter_code
_entity_poly.pdbx_strand_id
1 'polypeptide(L)'
;MSSAPPEVVFSNDVRNMDEWARRTGIPLTSADALGINYARARRWLLSLKKQLVQQYGWRDVVPLDSRMLFSIECTPPHRSSGGIPRTPNMRLQIPLNASSFFSPDRRVQWEMVFHSAVFPYMRHTVTPISDLLHLLQCLLTGILVLVKEERVPNEGVYRTIRGLPPIEWVSSHEQILTEIFGPSHYRALFRAASDKRIAFRLEHERSARARADQDLVLSLRRSSARVDHQLSFYHECSRSLPELKLPTWTPTLTIGMPHLSQAFRDLSSVGRDVSRPVKTHKFIHELATPRQPLLDDPSINKNGTFNPFHGFNFTGSLRPVYPLSPPRTVPDHIGKPDYAENGRIVGFVRHVKMAIRAGQPPRILTPEEQEKMRKVCKLAREVLDIAASYVRPGITTDDIDAVVHQACIERNAYPSPLNYRHFPKSVCTSVNEAICHGIPDQRKLIEGDILNIDVTLYYDGFHGDLNETYAVGRIDDDSKKLIRIARQCLDEAIMLCKPGALFRDLGKTIEPIARANGCSVVRTYTGHGINDLFHCSPNVPHYAKNKAIGTMKPGMIFTIEPMINLGSNWDEVHWPDNWTATTVDGKKSAQFEETLLITETGVEVLTAGKPREL
;
A
#
# COMPACT_ATOMS: atom_id res chain seq x y z
N MET A 1 -17.43 -1.29 -28.70
CA MET A 1 -16.18 -1.79 -28.10
C MET A 1 -16.53 -2.93 -27.16
N SER A 2 -15.76 -4.02 -27.12
CA SER A 2 -16.00 -5.13 -26.18
C SER A 2 -15.61 -4.72 -24.77
N SER A 3 -16.50 -4.90 -23.77
CA SER A 3 -16.17 -4.61 -22.36
C SER A 3 -15.33 -5.75 -21.77
N ALA A 4 -14.25 -5.40 -21.05
CA ALA A 4 -13.28 -6.37 -20.50
C ALA A 4 -13.98 -7.50 -19.70
N PRO A 5 -13.54 -8.76 -19.80
CA PRO A 5 -14.21 -9.88 -19.13
C PRO A 5 -14.19 -9.68 -17.60
N PRO A 6 -15.19 -10.20 -16.84
CA PRO A 6 -15.19 -10.07 -15.38
C PRO A 6 -13.92 -10.69 -14.77
N GLU A 7 -13.24 -9.99 -13.89
CA GLU A 7 -11.99 -10.42 -13.24
C GLU A 7 -12.26 -10.91 -11.81
N VAL A 8 -11.41 -11.78 -11.28
CA VAL A 8 -11.44 -12.16 -9.86
C VAL A 8 -10.49 -11.23 -9.11
N VAL A 9 -10.98 -10.59 -8.05
CA VAL A 9 -10.20 -9.69 -7.20
C VAL A 9 -10.12 -10.27 -5.80
N PHE A 10 -8.91 -10.31 -5.24
CA PHE A 10 -8.65 -10.69 -3.85
C PHE A 10 -8.50 -9.43 -2.98
N SER A 11 -9.10 -9.43 -1.80
CA SER A 11 -9.03 -8.33 -0.84
C SER A 11 -8.83 -8.88 0.58
N ASN A 12 -7.66 -8.64 1.16
CA ASN A 12 -7.42 -8.85 2.59
C ASN A 12 -7.88 -7.67 3.48
N ASP A 13 -8.49 -6.62 2.92
CA ASP A 13 -9.07 -5.53 3.71
C ASP A 13 -10.35 -5.97 4.44
N VAL A 14 -10.27 -6.00 5.78
CA VAL A 14 -11.37 -6.36 6.68
C VAL A 14 -12.55 -5.40 6.53
N ARG A 15 -12.34 -4.13 6.16
CA ARG A 15 -13.41 -3.13 5.97
C ARG A 15 -14.30 -3.49 4.77
N ASN A 16 -13.70 -3.98 3.69
CA ASN A 16 -14.45 -4.49 2.54
C ASN A 16 -15.26 -5.73 2.95
N MET A 17 -14.69 -6.64 3.74
CA MET A 17 -15.42 -7.80 4.26
C MET A 17 -16.56 -7.43 5.22
N ASP A 18 -16.40 -6.44 6.09
CA ASP A 18 -17.47 -5.91 6.94
C ASP A 18 -18.59 -5.25 6.12
N GLU A 19 -18.26 -4.49 5.08
CA GLU A 19 -19.25 -3.92 4.16
C GLU A 19 -20.05 -5.03 3.46
N TRP A 20 -19.38 -6.09 2.99
CA TRP A 20 -20.03 -7.27 2.40
C TRP A 20 -20.84 -8.06 3.42
N ALA A 21 -20.40 -8.19 4.67
CA ALA A 21 -21.16 -8.84 5.75
C ALA A 21 -22.44 -8.07 6.08
N ARG A 22 -22.35 -6.73 6.23
CA ARG A 22 -23.51 -5.84 6.40
C ARG A 22 -24.46 -5.89 5.21
N ARG A 23 -23.94 -5.92 3.97
CA ARG A 23 -24.73 -6.03 2.74
C ARG A 23 -25.47 -7.36 2.65
N THR A 24 -24.81 -8.46 2.95
CA THR A 24 -25.35 -9.83 2.81
C THR A 24 -26.22 -10.27 3.98
N GLY A 25 -26.14 -9.59 5.12
CA GLY A 25 -26.77 -10.06 6.36
C GLY A 25 -26.12 -11.35 6.91
N ILE A 26 -24.96 -11.73 6.36
CA ILE A 26 -24.14 -12.83 6.85
C ILE A 26 -23.08 -12.18 7.76
N PRO A 27 -23.21 -12.27 9.09
CA PRO A 27 -22.27 -11.61 9.98
C PRO A 27 -20.88 -12.24 9.83
N LEU A 28 -19.84 -11.42 9.96
CA LEU A 28 -18.49 -11.94 10.20
C LEU A 28 -18.54 -12.80 11.46
N THR A 29 -18.35 -14.10 11.28
CA THR A 29 -18.34 -15.07 12.39
C THR A 29 -17.14 -14.77 13.31
N SER A 30 -17.28 -15.01 14.62
CA SER A 30 -16.16 -14.88 15.56
C SER A 30 -14.94 -15.68 15.09
N ALA A 31 -13.72 -15.31 15.52
CA ALA A 31 -12.50 -16.00 15.11
C ALA A 31 -12.58 -17.52 15.33
N ASP A 32 -13.18 -17.96 16.44
CA ASP A 32 -13.44 -19.37 16.74
C ASP A 32 -14.45 -20.00 15.76
N ALA A 33 -15.58 -19.35 15.50
CA ALA A 33 -16.60 -19.86 14.59
C ALA A 33 -16.12 -19.90 13.12
N LEU A 34 -15.32 -18.91 12.71
CA LEU A 34 -14.61 -18.90 11.44
C LEU A 34 -13.60 -20.05 11.36
N GLY A 35 -12.80 -20.24 12.42
CA GLY A 35 -11.86 -21.35 12.55
C GLY A 35 -12.55 -22.73 12.47
N ILE A 36 -13.70 -22.89 13.12
CA ILE A 36 -14.53 -24.10 13.10
C ILE A 36 -15.09 -24.36 11.69
N ASN A 37 -15.69 -23.36 11.04
CA ASN A 37 -16.24 -23.50 9.69
C ASN A 37 -15.12 -23.82 8.69
N TYR A 38 -13.97 -23.14 8.79
CA TYR A 38 -12.80 -23.41 7.96
C TYR A 38 -12.24 -24.82 8.21
N ALA A 39 -12.16 -25.26 9.47
CA ALA A 39 -11.71 -26.61 9.83
C ALA A 39 -12.64 -27.69 9.26
N ARG A 40 -13.96 -27.48 9.26
CA ARG A 40 -14.93 -28.37 8.59
C ARG A 40 -14.69 -28.41 7.07
N ALA A 41 -14.45 -27.25 6.45
CA ALA A 41 -14.17 -27.12 5.03
C ALA A 41 -12.85 -27.80 4.57
N ARG A 42 -11.87 -28.01 5.47
CA ARG A 42 -10.57 -28.66 5.14
C ARG A 42 -10.72 -30.00 4.41
N ARG A 43 -11.71 -30.85 4.77
CA ARG A 43 -11.95 -32.12 4.08
C ARG A 43 -12.34 -31.91 2.61
N TRP A 44 -13.17 -30.92 2.32
CA TRP A 44 -13.54 -30.58 0.95
C TRP A 44 -12.37 -29.96 0.19
N LEU A 45 -11.65 -29.01 0.79
CA LEU A 45 -10.45 -28.39 0.21
C LEU A 45 -9.40 -29.44 -0.21
N LEU A 46 -9.17 -30.47 0.61
CA LEU A 46 -8.28 -31.59 0.29
C LEU A 46 -8.85 -32.52 -0.81
N SER A 47 -10.17 -32.68 -0.91
CA SER A 47 -10.81 -33.38 -2.03
C SER A 47 -10.65 -32.62 -3.35
N LEU A 48 -10.83 -31.30 -3.35
CA LEU A 48 -10.59 -30.42 -4.51
C LEU A 48 -9.12 -30.50 -4.96
N LYS A 49 -8.16 -30.45 -4.02
CA LYS A 49 -6.74 -30.70 -4.27
C LYS A 49 -6.51 -32.05 -4.98
N LYS A 50 -7.11 -33.13 -4.47
CA LYS A 50 -6.97 -34.48 -5.03
C LYS A 50 -7.51 -34.55 -6.47
N GLN A 51 -8.66 -33.93 -6.74
CA GLN A 51 -9.23 -33.87 -8.10
C GLN A 51 -8.30 -33.10 -9.06
N LEU A 52 -7.77 -31.95 -8.66
CA LEU A 52 -6.84 -31.15 -9.46
C LEU A 52 -5.58 -31.96 -9.85
N VAL A 53 -5.01 -32.71 -8.91
CA VAL A 53 -3.83 -33.55 -9.17
C VAL A 53 -4.18 -34.74 -10.06
N GLN A 54 -5.25 -35.48 -9.75
CA GLN A 54 -5.56 -36.75 -10.42
C GLN A 54 -6.23 -36.60 -11.79
N GLN A 55 -7.04 -35.56 -12.00
CA GLN A 55 -7.87 -35.41 -13.20
C GLN A 55 -7.42 -34.25 -14.11
N TYR A 56 -6.74 -33.25 -13.55
CA TYR A 56 -6.35 -32.02 -14.27
C TYR A 56 -4.83 -31.81 -14.37
N GLY A 57 -4.03 -32.83 -14.03
CA GLY A 57 -2.58 -32.84 -14.24
C GLY A 57 -1.79 -31.84 -13.39
N TRP A 58 -2.36 -31.36 -12.29
CA TRP A 58 -1.61 -30.53 -11.32
C TRP A 58 -0.60 -31.39 -10.57
N ARG A 59 0.51 -30.77 -10.16
CA ARG A 59 1.53 -31.43 -9.33
C ARG A 59 1.36 -31.00 -7.88
N ASP A 60 1.40 -31.98 -6.97
CA ASP A 60 1.48 -31.72 -5.53
C ASP A 60 2.88 -31.21 -5.20
N VAL A 61 2.96 -30.16 -4.38
CA VAL A 61 4.23 -29.53 -3.99
C VAL A 61 4.25 -29.40 -2.48
N VAL A 62 5.29 -29.93 -1.85
CA VAL A 62 5.52 -29.77 -0.41
C VAL A 62 5.56 -28.27 -0.10
N PRO A 63 4.67 -27.73 0.76
CA PRO A 63 4.70 -26.32 1.10
C PRO A 63 5.98 -25.95 1.85
N LEU A 64 6.65 -24.88 1.42
CA LEU A 64 7.77 -24.29 2.17
C LEU A 64 7.30 -23.59 3.45
N ASP A 65 6.04 -23.15 3.49
CA ASP A 65 5.39 -22.51 4.63
C ASP A 65 4.51 -23.55 5.35
N SER A 66 4.88 -23.91 6.58
CA SER A 66 4.15 -24.87 7.42
C SER A 66 2.73 -24.43 7.78
N ARG A 67 2.38 -23.15 7.54
CA ARG A 67 1.03 -22.60 7.73
C ARG A 67 0.10 -22.95 6.56
N MET A 68 0.55 -23.68 5.54
CA MET A 68 -0.28 -24.10 4.38
C MET A 68 -0.94 -25.47 4.60
N LEU A 69 -2.23 -25.58 4.25
CA LEU A 69 -2.95 -26.85 4.13
C LEU A 69 -2.43 -27.67 2.94
N PHE A 70 -2.15 -26.99 1.82
CA PHE A 70 -1.47 -27.56 0.67
C PHE A 70 -0.92 -26.48 -0.27
N SER A 71 0.00 -26.90 -1.15
CA SER A 71 0.51 -26.14 -2.28
C SER A 71 0.47 -27.05 -3.51
N ILE A 72 -0.08 -26.56 -4.63
CA ILE A 72 -0.17 -27.30 -5.89
C ILE A 72 0.25 -26.42 -7.06
N GLU A 73 0.76 -27.04 -8.12
CA GLU A 73 1.40 -26.37 -9.24
C GLU A 73 0.86 -26.84 -10.60
N CYS A 74 0.47 -25.90 -11.45
CA CYS A 74 0.08 -26.13 -12.83
C CYS A 74 1.12 -25.56 -13.81
N THR A 75 1.54 -26.36 -14.78
CA THR A 75 2.51 -25.96 -15.81
C THR A 75 1.77 -25.29 -16.99
N PRO A 76 2.24 -24.14 -17.54
CA PRO A 76 1.55 -23.48 -18.65
C PRO A 76 1.57 -24.31 -19.94
N PRO A 77 0.49 -24.28 -20.76
CA PRO A 77 0.42 -25.03 -22.01
C PRO A 77 1.30 -24.42 -23.12
N HIS A 78 1.54 -23.10 -23.09
CA HIS A 78 2.26 -22.40 -24.14
C HIS A 78 3.78 -22.41 -23.93
N ARG A 79 4.49 -23.04 -24.86
CA ARG A 79 5.95 -23.12 -24.90
C ARG A 79 6.54 -22.24 -26.02
N SER A 80 7.83 -21.94 -25.93
CA SER A 80 8.61 -21.39 -27.04
C SER A 80 8.87 -22.49 -28.10
N SER A 81 9.40 -22.11 -29.27
CA SER A 81 9.90 -23.07 -30.26
C SER A 81 10.98 -24.02 -29.69
N GLY A 82 11.76 -23.56 -28.71
CA GLY A 82 12.72 -24.36 -27.95
C GLY A 82 12.15 -25.07 -26.71
N GLY A 83 10.82 -25.24 -26.59
CA GLY A 83 10.19 -26.03 -25.53
C GLY A 83 10.07 -25.37 -24.14
N ILE A 84 10.64 -24.19 -23.93
CA ILE A 84 10.64 -23.46 -22.65
C ILE A 84 9.22 -22.87 -22.39
N PRO A 85 8.62 -23.01 -21.20
CA PRO A 85 7.35 -22.36 -20.86
C PRO A 85 7.43 -20.84 -21.02
N ARG A 86 6.42 -20.22 -21.65
CA ARG A 86 6.41 -18.75 -21.89
C ARG A 86 6.08 -17.91 -20.65
N THR A 87 5.61 -18.54 -19.57
CA THR A 87 5.29 -17.94 -18.28
C THR A 87 5.76 -18.85 -17.15
N PRO A 88 5.90 -18.36 -15.91
CA PRO A 88 6.11 -19.21 -14.73
C PRO A 88 4.95 -20.18 -14.49
N ASN A 89 5.19 -21.22 -13.69
CA ASN A 89 4.14 -22.16 -13.29
C ASN A 89 3.14 -21.47 -12.35
N MET A 90 1.85 -21.76 -12.53
CA MET A 90 0.81 -21.25 -11.64
C MET A 90 0.83 -22.06 -10.35
N ARG A 91 1.22 -21.43 -9.24
CA ARG A 91 1.23 -22.06 -7.91
C ARG A 91 0.04 -21.56 -7.10
N LEU A 92 -0.79 -22.50 -6.66
CA LEU A 92 -1.96 -22.23 -5.82
C LEU A 92 -1.70 -22.83 -4.43
N GLN A 93 -1.77 -21.98 -3.41
CA GLN A 93 -1.56 -22.37 -2.02
C GLN A 93 -2.80 -22.06 -1.22
N ILE A 94 -3.24 -23.01 -0.41
CA ILE A 94 -4.39 -22.86 0.49
C ILE A 94 -3.88 -22.92 1.93
N PRO A 95 -4.13 -21.89 2.76
CA PRO A 95 -3.69 -21.88 4.15
C PRO A 95 -4.37 -22.93 5.03
N LEU A 96 -3.68 -23.32 6.09
CA LEU A 96 -4.17 -24.21 7.14
C LEU A 96 -5.28 -23.55 7.98
N ASN A 97 -5.15 -22.24 8.25
CA ASN A 97 -6.05 -21.47 9.09
C ASN A 97 -6.63 -20.28 8.32
N ALA A 98 -7.90 -19.93 8.57
CA ALA A 98 -8.57 -18.81 7.90
C ALA A 98 -7.88 -17.46 8.13
N SER A 99 -7.32 -17.25 9.33
CA SER A 99 -6.55 -16.04 9.70
C SER A 99 -5.36 -15.79 8.76
N SER A 100 -4.78 -16.84 8.18
CA SER A 100 -3.64 -16.72 7.27
C SER A 100 -4.00 -16.11 5.92
N PHE A 101 -5.28 -16.01 5.52
CA PHE A 101 -5.67 -15.26 4.31
C PHE A 101 -5.50 -13.75 4.46
N PHE A 102 -5.50 -13.24 5.69
CA PHE A 102 -5.39 -11.80 5.94
C PHE A 102 -3.93 -11.30 5.88
N SER A 103 -2.92 -12.19 5.79
CA SER A 103 -1.52 -11.75 5.69
C SER A 103 -1.23 -11.08 4.34
N PRO A 104 -0.39 -10.02 4.30
CA PRO A 104 -0.04 -9.32 3.06
C PRO A 104 0.46 -10.25 1.95
N ASP A 105 1.29 -11.25 2.29
CA ASP A 105 1.80 -12.27 1.37
C ASP A 105 0.71 -12.94 0.51
N ARG A 106 -0.49 -13.18 1.07
CA ARG A 106 -1.56 -13.85 0.35
C ARG A 106 -2.15 -12.99 -0.75
N ARG A 107 -2.15 -11.67 -0.59
CA ARG A 107 -2.57 -10.78 -1.67
C ARG A 107 -1.67 -10.96 -2.89
N VAL A 108 -0.35 -10.93 -2.71
CA VAL A 108 0.62 -11.15 -3.81
C VAL A 108 0.46 -12.57 -4.38
N GLN A 109 0.33 -13.59 -3.53
CA GLN A 109 0.13 -14.98 -3.96
C GLN A 109 -1.14 -15.17 -4.82
N TRP A 110 -2.28 -14.59 -4.43
CA TRP A 110 -3.52 -14.68 -5.18
C TRP A 110 -3.54 -13.79 -6.42
N GLU A 111 -2.94 -12.59 -6.39
CA GLU A 111 -2.72 -11.77 -7.58
C GLU A 111 -1.87 -12.53 -8.63
N MET A 112 -0.81 -13.24 -8.22
CA MET A 112 -0.02 -14.10 -9.10
C MET A 112 -0.81 -15.27 -9.70
N VAL A 113 -1.77 -15.84 -8.96
CA VAL A 113 -2.70 -16.85 -9.50
C VAL A 113 -3.59 -16.21 -10.57
N PHE A 114 -4.21 -15.06 -10.29
CA PHE A 114 -5.19 -14.45 -11.19
C PHE A 114 -4.58 -13.85 -12.45
N HIS A 115 -3.35 -13.34 -12.37
CA HIS A 115 -2.57 -12.85 -13.50
C HIS A 115 -1.88 -13.98 -14.31
N SER A 116 -2.04 -15.25 -13.92
CA SER A 116 -1.49 -16.38 -14.67
C SER A 116 -2.19 -16.58 -16.01
N ALA A 117 -1.42 -16.87 -17.07
CA ALA A 117 -1.93 -17.08 -18.42
C ALA A 117 -2.96 -18.22 -18.55
N VAL A 118 -3.01 -19.15 -17.58
CA VAL A 118 -3.98 -20.26 -17.57
C VAL A 118 -5.22 -19.96 -16.72
N PHE A 119 -5.16 -19.05 -15.76
CA PHE A 119 -6.25 -18.87 -14.78
C PHE A 119 -7.59 -18.44 -15.39
N PRO A 120 -7.65 -17.48 -16.36
CA PRO A 120 -8.90 -17.08 -16.99
C PRO A 120 -9.66 -18.22 -17.68
N TYR A 121 -8.94 -19.24 -18.18
CA TYR A 121 -9.51 -20.47 -18.73
C TYR A 121 -9.89 -21.44 -17.60
N MET A 122 -8.94 -21.75 -16.71
CA MET A 122 -9.08 -22.74 -15.64
C MET A 122 -10.30 -22.48 -14.74
N ARG A 123 -10.57 -21.21 -14.37
CA ARG A 123 -11.72 -20.88 -13.51
C ARG A 123 -13.09 -21.22 -14.14
N HIS A 124 -13.15 -21.34 -15.47
CA HIS A 124 -14.37 -21.61 -16.22
C HIS A 124 -14.50 -23.07 -16.67
N THR A 125 -13.38 -23.78 -16.85
CA THR A 125 -13.34 -25.14 -17.41
C THR A 125 -12.91 -26.23 -16.42
N VAL A 126 -12.32 -25.85 -15.27
CA VAL A 126 -11.88 -26.78 -14.23
C VAL A 126 -12.74 -26.57 -13.00
N THR A 127 -13.79 -27.40 -12.87
CA THR A 127 -14.79 -27.32 -11.80
C THR A 127 -14.17 -27.20 -10.39
N PRO A 128 -13.12 -27.96 -10.02
CA PRO A 128 -12.52 -27.83 -8.69
C PRO A 128 -11.84 -26.46 -8.40
N ILE A 129 -11.46 -25.69 -9.43
CA ILE A 129 -11.02 -24.29 -9.25
C ILE A 129 -12.21 -23.37 -9.00
N SER A 130 -13.30 -23.56 -9.74
CA SER A 130 -14.55 -22.81 -9.55
C SER A 130 -15.14 -23.03 -8.15
N ASP A 131 -15.26 -24.29 -7.73
CA ASP A 131 -15.75 -24.69 -6.41
C ASP A 131 -14.90 -24.12 -5.27
N LEU A 132 -13.57 -24.12 -5.45
CA LEU A 132 -12.64 -23.54 -4.49
C LEU A 132 -12.86 -22.03 -4.30
N LEU A 133 -13.01 -21.29 -5.41
CA LEU A 133 -13.26 -19.85 -5.35
C LEU A 133 -14.62 -19.55 -4.70
N HIS A 134 -15.68 -20.26 -5.09
CA HIS A 134 -17.01 -20.09 -4.50
C HIS A 134 -17.06 -20.45 -3.01
N LEU A 135 -16.41 -21.55 -2.61
CA LEU A 135 -16.29 -21.94 -1.20
C LEU A 135 -15.58 -20.85 -0.36
N LEU A 136 -14.55 -20.21 -0.91
CA LEU A 136 -13.88 -19.10 -0.24
C LEU A 136 -14.77 -17.84 -0.13
N GLN A 137 -15.61 -17.54 -1.13
CA GLN A 137 -16.62 -16.46 -1.02
C GLN A 137 -17.66 -16.74 0.09
N CYS A 138 -18.01 -18.01 0.32
CA CYS A 138 -18.89 -18.40 1.42
C CYS A 138 -18.19 -18.36 2.79
N LEU A 139 -16.94 -18.82 2.88
CA LEU A 139 -16.17 -18.85 4.14
C LEU A 139 -15.76 -17.46 4.63
N LEU A 140 -15.46 -16.57 3.69
CA LEU A 140 -14.81 -15.28 3.92
C LEU A 140 -15.42 -14.25 2.94
N THR A 141 -16.70 -13.90 3.14
CA THR A 141 -17.43 -13.03 2.21
C THR A 141 -16.75 -11.67 2.05
N GLY A 142 -16.55 -11.27 0.79
CA GLY A 142 -15.77 -10.08 0.43
C GLY A 142 -14.27 -10.30 0.25
N ILE A 143 -13.70 -11.45 0.64
CA ILE A 143 -12.26 -11.73 0.42
C ILE A 143 -11.94 -12.01 -1.05
N LEU A 144 -12.91 -12.57 -1.77
CA LEU A 144 -12.90 -12.78 -3.21
C LEU A 144 -14.17 -12.19 -3.80
N VAL A 145 -14.03 -11.33 -4.80
CA VAL A 145 -15.16 -10.74 -5.53
C VAL A 145 -14.92 -10.86 -7.03
N LEU A 146 -15.99 -10.98 -7.81
CA LEU A 146 -15.94 -10.87 -9.27
C LEU A 146 -16.27 -9.42 -9.66
N VAL A 147 -15.36 -8.75 -10.37
CA VAL A 147 -15.53 -7.35 -10.82
C VAL A 147 -15.67 -7.30 -12.32
N LYS A 148 -16.72 -6.65 -12.82
CA LYS A 148 -16.91 -6.30 -14.23
C LYS A 148 -16.89 -4.78 -14.35
N GLU A 149 -15.87 -4.25 -15.02
CA GLU A 149 -15.82 -2.83 -15.38
C GLU A 149 -16.47 -2.60 -16.74
N GLU A 150 -17.31 -1.56 -16.83
CA GLU A 150 -17.93 -1.11 -18.07
C GLU A 150 -17.72 0.39 -18.22
N ARG A 151 -17.00 0.78 -19.28
CA ARG A 151 -16.72 2.18 -19.61
C ARG A 151 -17.83 2.70 -20.51
N VAL A 152 -18.65 3.60 -19.97
CA VAL A 152 -19.71 4.26 -20.72
C VAL A 152 -19.18 5.63 -21.18
N PRO A 153 -19.18 5.92 -22.50
CA PRO A 153 -18.75 7.22 -23.01
C PRO A 153 -19.47 8.38 -22.30
N ASN A 154 -18.72 9.41 -21.95
CA ASN A 154 -19.15 10.60 -21.18
C ASN A 154 -19.59 10.34 -19.73
N GLU A 155 -20.23 9.21 -19.41
CA GLU A 155 -20.71 8.91 -18.05
C GLU A 155 -19.63 8.43 -17.08
N GLY A 156 -18.59 7.72 -17.57
CA GLY A 156 -17.46 7.24 -16.76
C GLY A 156 -17.32 5.73 -16.71
N VAL A 157 -16.88 5.20 -15.57
CA VAL A 157 -16.68 3.75 -15.35
C VAL A 157 -17.72 3.25 -14.35
N TYR A 158 -18.47 2.22 -14.72
CA TYR A 158 -19.32 1.46 -13.83
C TYR A 158 -18.61 0.17 -13.42
N ARG A 159 -18.57 -0.15 -12.13
CA ARG A 159 -18.07 -1.44 -11.62
C ARG A 159 -19.25 -2.25 -11.07
N THR A 160 -19.60 -3.34 -11.75
CA THR A 160 -20.51 -4.36 -11.19
C THR A 160 -19.67 -5.39 -10.45
N ILE A 161 -19.86 -5.49 -9.14
CA ILE A 161 -19.09 -6.35 -8.25
C ILE A 161 -20.01 -7.42 -7.66
N ARG A 162 -19.62 -8.69 -7.69
CA ARG A 162 -20.36 -9.82 -7.11
C ARG A 162 -19.57 -10.44 -5.95
N GLY A 163 -20.15 -10.40 -4.75
CA GLY A 163 -19.51 -10.87 -3.52
C GLY A 163 -19.90 -12.28 -3.06
N LEU A 164 -20.93 -12.89 -3.66
CA LEU A 164 -21.40 -14.25 -3.37
C LEU A 164 -21.49 -15.12 -4.64
N PRO A 165 -21.40 -16.47 -4.54
CA PRO A 165 -21.49 -17.37 -5.69
C PRO A 165 -22.83 -17.33 -6.46
N PRO A 166 -22.92 -18.02 -7.62
CA PRO A 166 -24.18 -18.39 -8.27
C PRO A 166 -25.15 -19.08 -7.31
N ILE A 167 -26.44 -18.69 -7.32
CA ILE A 167 -27.46 -19.35 -6.48
C ILE A 167 -27.64 -20.81 -6.92
N GLU A 168 -27.43 -21.08 -8.21
CA GLU A 168 -27.40 -22.40 -8.81
C GLU A 168 -26.29 -23.27 -8.18
N TRP A 169 -25.12 -22.68 -7.92
CA TRP A 169 -23.99 -23.33 -7.25
C TRP A 169 -24.24 -23.51 -5.75
N VAL A 170 -24.80 -22.51 -5.07
CA VAL A 170 -25.16 -22.62 -3.64
C VAL A 170 -26.23 -23.71 -3.42
N SER A 171 -27.19 -23.82 -4.34
CA SER A 171 -28.23 -24.85 -4.31
C SER A 171 -27.67 -26.25 -4.55
N SER A 172 -26.82 -26.43 -5.58
CA SER A 172 -26.24 -27.75 -5.89
C SER A 172 -25.27 -28.26 -4.83
N HIS A 173 -24.78 -27.39 -3.94
CA HIS A 173 -23.89 -27.73 -2.83
C HIS A 173 -24.55 -27.66 -1.44
N GLU A 174 -25.88 -27.68 -1.35
CA GLU A 174 -26.64 -27.57 -0.09
C GLU A 174 -26.11 -28.48 1.03
N GLN A 175 -25.89 -29.76 0.73
CA GLN A 175 -25.50 -30.76 1.73
C GLN A 175 -24.15 -30.39 2.40
N ILE A 176 -23.14 -30.05 1.60
CA ILE A 176 -21.78 -29.79 2.07
C ILE A 176 -21.65 -28.38 2.68
N LEU A 177 -22.39 -27.39 2.16
CA LEU A 177 -22.48 -26.07 2.78
C LEU A 177 -23.22 -26.14 4.12
N THR A 178 -24.24 -26.98 4.25
CA THR A 178 -24.93 -27.24 5.52
C THR A 178 -24.04 -27.97 6.53
N GLU A 179 -23.20 -28.92 6.09
CA GLU A 179 -22.20 -29.56 6.96
C GLU A 179 -21.15 -28.57 7.49
N ILE A 180 -20.70 -27.63 6.64
CA ILE A 180 -19.69 -26.63 6.99
C ILE A 180 -20.26 -25.56 7.93
N PHE A 181 -21.32 -24.87 7.49
CA PHE A 181 -21.83 -23.66 8.13
C PHE A 181 -23.00 -23.90 9.11
N GLY A 182 -23.66 -25.06 9.01
CA GLY A 182 -24.89 -25.38 9.73
C GLY A 182 -26.16 -24.85 9.04
N PRO A 183 -27.34 -25.46 9.29
CA PRO A 183 -28.58 -25.16 8.55
C PRO A 183 -29.07 -23.70 8.63
N SER A 184 -28.78 -23.00 9.73
CA SER A 184 -29.21 -21.60 9.89
C SER A 184 -28.35 -20.62 9.08
N HIS A 185 -27.03 -20.86 9.01
CA HIS A 185 -26.13 -20.06 8.21
C HIS A 185 -26.31 -20.38 6.71
N TYR A 186 -26.45 -21.66 6.33
CA TYR A 186 -26.77 -22.04 4.95
C TYR A 186 -28.03 -21.34 4.44
N ARG A 187 -29.12 -21.31 5.23
CA ARG A 187 -30.35 -20.58 4.86
C ARG A 187 -30.15 -19.05 4.74
N ALA A 188 -29.19 -18.46 5.45
CA ALA A 188 -28.84 -17.05 5.28
C ALA A 188 -28.06 -16.83 3.98
N LEU A 189 -27.05 -17.66 3.71
CA LEU A 189 -26.27 -17.68 2.47
C LEU A 189 -27.16 -17.86 1.23
N PHE A 190 -28.09 -18.82 1.26
CA PHE A 190 -29.05 -19.07 0.19
C PHE A 190 -29.93 -17.85 -0.12
N ARG A 191 -30.46 -17.17 0.91
CA ARG A 191 -31.26 -15.95 0.74
C ARG A 191 -30.41 -14.78 0.20
N ALA A 192 -29.19 -14.62 0.68
CA ALA A 192 -28.31 -13.55 0.24
C ALA A 192 -27.81 -13.75 -1.21
N ALA A 193 -27.58 -15.00 -1.62
CA ALA A 193 -27.17 -15.35 -2.99
C ALA A 193 -28.31 -15.27 -4.01
N SER A 194 -29.58 -15.42 -3.59
CA SER A 194 -30.74 -15.35 -4.48
C SER A 194 -31.25 -13.92 -4.75
N ASP A 195 -31.02 -12.95 -3.85
CA ASP A 195 -31.31 -11.53 -4.12
C ASP A 195 -30.14 -10.84 -4.82
N LYS A 196 -30.34 -10.45 -6.09
CA LYS A 196 -29.33 -9.74 -6.89
C LYS A 196 -28.90 -8.40 -6.28
N ARG A 197 -29.74 -7.71 -5.51
CA ARG A 197 -29.40 -6.44 -4.85
C ARG A 197 -28.42 -6.64 -3.70
N ILE A 198 -28.45 -7.84 -3.10
CA ILE A 198 -27.60 -8.26 -2.00
C ILE A 198 -26.29 -8.85 -2.53
N ALA A 199 -26.38 -9.84 -3.42
CA ALA A 199 -25.21 -10.54 -3.97
C ALA A 199 -24.29 -9.67 -4.85
N PHE A 200 -24.81 -8.55 -5.38
CA PHE A 200 -24.07 -7.60 -6.21
C PHE A 200 -24.04 -6.19 -5.61
N ARG A 201 -22.94 -5.47 -5.84
CA ARG A 201 -22.72 -4.03 -5.58
C ARG A 201 -22.42 -3.34 -6.91
N LEU A 202 -22.98 -2.16 -7.13
CA LEU A 202 -22.68 -1.31 -8.30
C LEU A 202 -21.98 -0.04 -7.80
N GLU A 203 -20.83 0.27 -8.38
CA GLU A 203 -20.09 1.52 -8.14
C GLU A 203 -20.03 2.34 -9.43
N HIS A 204 -19.99 3.67 -9.31
CA HIS A 204 -19.91 4.60 -10.44
C HIS A 204 -18.80 5.63 -10.22
N GLU A 205 -17.81 5.63 -11.11
CA GLU A 205 -16.68 6.54 -11.12
C GLU A 205 -16.82 7.51 -12.30
N ARG A 206 -17.26 8.74 -12.03
CA ARG A 206 -17.63 9.73 -13.07
C ARG A 206 -16.43 10.21 -13.88
N SER A 207 -16.64 10.41 -15.17
CA SER A 207 -15.62 11.01 -16.05
C SER A 207 -15.23 12.43 -15.59
N ALA A 208 -13.99 12.85 -15.85
CA ALA A 208 -13.53 14.20 -15.49
C ALA A 208 -14.34 15.32 -16.16
N ARG A 209 -14.83 15.09 -17.39
CA ARG A 209 -15.75 16.01 -18.10
C ARG A 209 -17.10 16.13 -17.39
N ALA A 210 -17.71 15.01 -17.00
CA ALA A 210 -18.99 15.02 -16.30
C ALA A 210 -18.92 15.65 -14.89
N ARG A 211 -17.75 15.59 -14.23
CA ARG A 211 -17.48 16.36 -13.00
C ARG A 211 -17.47 17.86 -13.29
N ALA A 212 -16.71 18.30 -14.30
CA ALA A 212 -16.63 19.71 -14.68
C ALA A 212 -18.00 20.32 -15.06
N ASP A 213 -18.82 19.62 -15.85
CA ASP A 213 -20.18 20.09 -16.19
C ASP A 213 -21.09 20.19 -14.96
N GLN A 214 -20.95 19.28 -13.99
CA GLN A 214 -21.76 19.31 -12.77
C GLN A 214 -21.30 20.41 -11.81
N ASP A 215 -19.99 20.65 -11.69
CA ASP A 215 -19.44 21.79 -10.93
C ASP A 215 -19.81 23.13 -11.60
N LEU A 216 -19.89 23.17 -12.93
CA LEU A 216 -20.44 24.32 -13.67
C LEU A 216 -21.93 24.52 -13.34
N VAL A 217 -22.77 23.47 -13.37
CA VAL A 217 -24.19 23.55 -13.00
C VAL A 217 -24.39 23.91 -11.52
N LEU A 218 -23.54 23.42 -10.60
CA LEU A 218 -23.56 23.78 -9.19
C LEU A 218 -23.08 25.22 -8.95
N SER A 219 -22.10 25.71 -9.72
CA SER A 219 -21.70 27.12 -9.67
C SER A 219 -22.79 28.03 -10.22
N LEU A 220 -23.46 27.67 -11.33
CA LEU A 220 -24.61 28.39 -11.87
C LEU A 220 -25.81 28.43 -10.89
N ARG A 221 -26.08 27.33 -10.17
CA ARG A 221 -27.09 27.32 -9.09
C ARG A 221 -26.69 28.21 -7.90
N ARG A 222 -25.41 28.26 -7.54
CA ARG A 222 -24.88 29.19 -6.52
C ARG A 222 -24.89 30.65 -6.99
N SER A 223 -24.77 30.91 -8.28
CA SER A 223 -24.92 32.23 -8.89
C SER A 223 -26.38 32.69 -8.86
N SER A 224 -27.33 31.81 -9.20
CA SER A 224 -28.78 32.09 -9.09
C SER A 224 -29.17 32.47 -7.66
N ALA A 225 -28.70 31.71 -6.67
CA ALA A 225 -28.92 31.99 -5.24
C ALA A 225 -28.24 33.27 -4.72
N ARG A 226 -27.36 33.92 -5.50
CA ARG A 226 -26.77 35.23 -5.18
C ARG A 226 -27.54 36.41 -5.80
N VAL A 227 -28.40 36.18 -6.79
CA VAL A 227 -29.24 37.24 -7.38
C VAL A 227 -30.46 37.53 -6.49
N ASP A 228 -31.05 36.51 -5.88
CA ASP A 228 -32.17 36.68 -4.92
C ASP A 228 -31.77 37.42 -3.63
N HIS A 229 -30.47 37.47 -3.31
CA HIS A 229 -29.97 38.11 -2.09
C HIS A 229 -29.57 39.60 -2.25
N GLN A 230 -29.69 40.15 -3.47
CA GLN A 230 -29.46 41.58 -3.75
C GLN A 230 -30.74 42.39 -4.00
N LEU A 231 -31.92 41.76 -4.03
CA LEU A 231 -33.22 42.43 -4.16
C LEU A 231 -33.91 42.71 -2.81
N SER A 232 -33.40 42.19 -1.69
CA SER A 232 -33.96 42.44 -0.35
C SER A 232 -33.42 43.71 0.35
N PHE A 233 -32.40 44.37 -0.19
CA PHE A 233 -31.78 45.56 0.43
C PHE A 233 -32.35 46.91 -0.05
N TYR A 234 -33.36 46.90 -0.92
CA TYR A 234 -34.00 48.11 -1.45
C TYR A 234 -35.40 48.40 -0.88
N HIS A 235 -35.87 47.60 0.08
CA HIS A 235 -37.23 47.71 0.63
C HIS A 235 -37.34 48.31 2.06
N GLU A 236 -36.24 48.83 2.62
CA GLU A 236 -36.24 49.45 3.96
C GLU A 236 -36.21 51.01 3.93
N CYS A 237 -36.31 51.63 2.75
CA CYS A 237 -36.36 53.08 2.56
C CYS A 237 -37.58 53.56 1.74
N SER A 238 -38.79 53.12 2.09
CA SER A 238 -40.05 53.70 1.54
C SER A 238 -41.31 53.35 2.38
N ARG A 239 -41.30 53.68 3.68
CA ARG A 239 -42.52 53.72 4.51
C ARG A 239 -42.97 55.16 4.78
N SER A 240 -43.62 55.74 3.78
CA SER A 240 -44.46 56.94 3.91
C SER A 240 -45.71 56.77 3.05
N LEU A 241 -46.87 56.96 3.70
CA LEU A 241 -48.29 56.91 3.28
C LEU A 241 -48.62 57.36 1.82
N PRO A 242 -49.84 57.10 1.28
CA PRO A 242 -50.72 55.91 1.38
C PRO A 242 -51.43 55.55 0.03
N GLU A 243 -52.39 54.60 0.07
CA GLU A 243 -53.50 54.34 -0.91
C GLU A 243 -53.22 54.07 -2.42
N LEU A 244 -53.70 52.93 -2.94
CA LEU A 244 -54.70 52.86 -4.05
C LEU A 244 -55.15 51.41 -4.39
N LYS A 245 -56.25 51.27 -5.14
CA LYS A 245 -57.04 50.03 -5.33
C LYS A 245 -56.85 49.37 -6.71
N LEU A 246 -56.72 48.03 -6.73
CA LEU A 246 -57.24 47.08 -7.76
C LEU A 246 -56.78 47.28 -9.25
N PRO A 247 -57.13 46.41 -10.23
CA PRO A 247 -57.76 45.07 -10.19
C PRO A 247 -57.01 43.95 -10.98
N THR A 248 -57.54 42.73 -10.81
CA THR A 248 -57.52 41.49 -11.64
C THR A 248 -57.07 41.56 -13.12
N TRP A 249 -56.52 40.45 -13.66
CA TRP A 249 -57.09 39.69 -14.81
C TRP A 249 -56.49 38.26 -14.88
N THR A 250 -57.33 37.24 -14.69
CA THR A 250 -57.19 35.82 -15.12
C THR A 250 -57.55 35.70 -16.62
N PRO A 251 -57.37 34.57 -17.37
CA PRO A 251 -57.36 33.15 -16.98
C PRO A 251 -56.22 32.33 -17.66
N THR A 252 -56.20 30.99 -17.91
CA THR A 252 -57.22 29.92 -17.88
C THR A 252 -56.58 28.51 -17.71
N LEU A 253 -57.36 27.56 -17.16
CA LEU A 253 -57.57 26.13 -17.56
C LEU A 253 -56.42 25.27 -18.22
N THR A 254 -56.24 23.95 -17.95
CA THR A 254 -57.02 22.94 -17.17
C THR A 254 -56.20 21.66 -16.92
N ILE A 255 -56.41 21.01 -15.75
CA ILE A 255 -56.49 19.54 -15.45
C ILE A 255 -55.41 18.55 -16.02
N GLY A 256 -54.82 17.64 -15.22
CA GLY A 256 -54.99 17.39 -13.77
C GLY A 256 -54.61 15.96 -13.33
N MET A 257 -55.24 15.50 -12.22
CA MET A 257 -55.26 14.12 -11.66
C MET A 257 -54.03 13.68 -10.79
N PRO A 258 -54.21 12.87 -9.71
CA PRO A 258 -54.25 13.48 -8.37
C PRO A 258 -53.66 12.68 -7.17
N HIS A 259 -53.86 13.23 -5.96
CA HIS A 259 -53.90 12.60 -4.63
C HIS A 259 -52.62 12.04 -3.96
N LEU A 260 -51.87 12.98 -3.35
CA LEU A 260 -51.38 12.81 -1.98
C LEU A 260 -52.55 12.92 -0.98
N SER A 261 -52.80 11.88 -0.17
CA SER A 261 -52.96 11.94 1.30
C SER A 261 -53.63 10.68 1.86
N GLN A 262 -52.98 9.99 2.80
CA GLN A 262 -53.57 9.62 4.10
C GLN A 262 -52.47 9.12 5.05
N ALA A 263 -52.45 9.65 6.28
CA ALA A 263 -51.98 9.09 7.57
C ALA A 263 -50.79 8.09 7.59
N PHE A 264 -49.75 8.23 8.41
CA PHE A 264 -49.64 8.95 9.70
C PHE A 264 -50.73 8.57 10.73
N ARG A 265 -50.89 7.26 10.96
CA ARG A 265 -51.43 6.67 12.19
C ARG A 265 -51.08 5.17 12.20
N ASP A 266 -50.39 4.73 13.25
CA ASP A 266 -50.54 3.45 13.98
C ASP A 266 -49.26 3.09 14.73
N LEU A 267 -49.24 3.46 16.02
CA LEU A 267 -48.16 3.15 16.97
C LEU A 267 -48.75 3.02 18.38
N SER A 268 -49.53 1.96 18.64
CA SER A 268 -49.96 1.57 20.00
C SER A 268 -50.59 0.17 20.06
N SER A 269 -50.23 -0.61 21.10
CA SER A 269 -50.62 -2.02 21.38
C SER A 269 -50.03 -3.04 20.38
N VAL A 270 -49.45 -4.19 20.77
CA VAL A 270 -49.71 -5.09 21.91
C VAL A 270 -48.39 -5.61 22.56
N GLY A 271 -48.36 -5.80 23.89
CA GLY A 271 -47.32 -6.59 24.61
C GLY A 271 -47.84 -7.98 25.02
N ARG A 272 -47.10 -8.92 25.63
CA ARG A 272 -45.83 -8.89 26.37
C ARG A 272 -45.12 -10.28 26.32
N ASP A 273 -43.79 -10.25 26.28
CA ASP A 273 -42.82 -11.09 27.04
C ASP A 273 -42.99 -12.63 27.16
N VAL A 274 -41.99 -13.40 26.65
CA VAL A 274 -41.30 -14.48 27.42
C VAL A 274 -39.83 -14.67 26.95
N SER A 275 -38.88 -14.20 27.76
CA SER A 275 -37.51 -14.75 27.99
C SER A 275 -36.32 -14.54 27.01
N ARG A 276 -35.24 -13.95 27.58
CA ARG A 276 -33.79 -14.10 27.30
C ARG A 276 -33.19 -13.76 25.91
N PRO A 277 -32.70 -12.51 25.72
CA PRO A 277 -31.61 -12.22 24.80
C PRO A 277 -30.24 -12.48 25.46
N VAL A 278 -29.39 -13.29 24.83
CA VAL A 278 -28.04 -13.59 25.32
C VAL A 278 -27.07 -12.46 24.95
N LYS A 279 -26.62 -11.71 25.96
CA LYS A 279 -25.32 -11.00 26.08
C LYS A 279 -24.67 -10.38 24.82
N THR A 280 -25.41 -9.77 23.90
CA THR A 280 -24.83 -8.96 22.79
C THR A 280 -24.63 -7.49 23.17
N HIS A 281 -25.39 -6.95 24.12
CA HIS A 281 -25.41 -5.52 24.42
C HIS A 281 -24.24 -5.02 25.31
N LYS A 282 -23.34 -5.90 25.77
CA LYS A 282 -22.10 -5.47 26.42
C LYS A 282 -21.07 -4.96 25.39
N PHE A 283 -21.10 -5.50 24.17
CA PHE A 283 -20.14 -5.23 23.09
C PHE A 283 -20.43 -3.91 22.33
N ILE A 284 -21.70 -3.53 22.17
CA ILE A 284 -22.06 -2.28 21.46
C ILE A 284 -21.85 -1.04 22.35
N HIS A 285 -21.99 -1.18 23.67
CA HIS A 285 -21.66 -0.10 24.61
C HIS A 285 -20.13 0.18 24.68
N GLU A 286 -19.32 -0.75 24.17
CA GLU A 286 -17.85 -0.70 24.07
C GLU A 286 -17.36 0.05 22.81
N LEU A 287 -18.23 0.24 21.80
CA LEU A 287 -17.85 0.78 20.48
C LEU A 287 -18.59 2.06 20.04
N ALA A 288 -19.56 2.57 20.81
CA ALA A 288 -20.45 3.65 20.33
C ALA A 288 -20.89 4.72 21.36
N THR A 289 -20.16 4.95 22.46
CA THR A 289 -20.36 6.18 23.29
C THR A 289 -19.02 6.78 23.73
N PRO A 290 -18.94 8.11 23.97
CA PRO A 290 -17.69 8.79 24.31
C PRO A 290 -17.25 8.51 25.77
N ARG A 291 -16.67 7.33 25.98
CA ARG A 291 -15.82 6.96 27.12
C ARG A 291 -14.68 6.11 26.57
N GLN A 292 -13.44 6.42 26.95
CA GLN A 292 -12.22 5.81 26.41
C GLN A 292 -12.11 4.33 26.82
N PRO A 293 -12.18 3.34 25.90
CA PRO A 293 -12.01 1.91 26.22
C PRO A 293 -10.64 1.36 25.76
N LEU A 294 -9.92 2.10 24.91
CA LEU A 294 -8.58 1.76 24.38
C LEU A 294 -7.46 1.77 25.44
N LEU A 295 -7.80 2.00 26.72
CA LEU A 295 -6.85 2.09 27.83
C LEU A 295 -6.80 0.80 28.68
N ASP A 296 -7.72 -0.14 28.45
CA ASP A 296 -7.91 -1.35 29.25
C ASP A 296 -7.56 -2.67 28.50
N ASP A 297 -7.22 -2.61 27.21
CA ASP A 297 -6.60 -3.74 26.50
C ASP A 297 -5.12 -3.81 26.90
N PRO A 298 -4.62 -4.92 27.48
CA PRO A 298 -3.24 -5.03 27.95
C PRO A 298 -2.18 -4.96 26.83
N SER A 299 -2.59 -5.04 25.56
CA SER A 299 -1.73 -4.86 24.39
C SER A 299 -1.64 -3.41 23.89
N ILE A 300 -2.50 -2.52 24.41
CA ILE A 300 -2.61 -1.12 24.02
C ILE A 300 -2.14 -0.23 25.19
N ASN A 301 -1.20 0.65 24.89
CA ASN A 301 -0.62 1.58 25.85
C ASN A 301 -1.62 2.66 26.27
N LYS A 302 -1.40 3.29 27.43
CA LYS A 302 -2.25 4.37 27.98
C LYS A 302 -2.36 5.65 27.12
N ASN A 303 -1.64 5.74 26.02
CA ASN A 303 -1.71 6.79 25.01
C ASN A 303 -2.43 6.33 23.72
N GLY A 304 -3.03 5.13 23.72
CA GLY A 304 -3.71 4.53 22.58
C GLY A 304 -2.80 3.86 21.55
N THR A 305 -1.49 3.76 21.81
CA THR A 305 -0.56 3.11 20.86
C THR A 305 -0.39 1.61 21.12
N PHE A 306 -0.08 0.84 20.07
CA PHE A 306 0.05 -0.62 20.14
C PHE A 306 1.08 -1.14 19.11
N ASN A 307 1.43 -2.42 19.19
CA ASN A 307 2.30 -3.10 18.22
C ASN A 307 1.52 -4.24 17.54
N PRO A 308 1.14 -4.14 16.25
CA PRO A 308 0.30 -5.15 15.57
C PRO A 308 0.98 -6.52 15.39
N PHE A 309 2.28 -6.64 15.65
CA PHE A 309 3.07 -7.84 15.34
C PHE A 309 3.44 -8.63 16.60
N HIS A 310 2.50 -8.83 17.53
CA HIS A 310 2.71 -9.53 18.81
C HIS A 310 3.33 -10.95 18.70
N GLY A 311 3.21 -11.61 17.55
CA GLY A 311 3.80 -12.94 17.29
C GLY A 311 5.11 -12.93 16.50
N PHE A 312 5.71 -11.76 16.26
CA PHE A 312 6.97 -11.62 15.54
C PHE A 312 8.15 -11.51 16.51
N ASN A 313 9.20 -12.31 16.27
CA ASN A 313 10.42 -12.29 17.06
C ASN A 313 11.33 -11.15 16.60
N PHE A 314 11.12 -9.96 17.16
CA PHE A 314 12.00 -8.81 16.96
C PHE A 314 13.43 -9.11 17.43
N THR A 315 14.42 -8.69 16.65
CA THR A 315 15.84 -9.00 16.87
C THR A 315 16.49 -8.16 17.97
N GLY A 316 16.02 -6.92 18.17
CA GLY A 316 16.50 -6.02 19.21
C GLY A 316 15.40 -5.46 20.13
N SER A 317 15.55 -4.20 20.54
CA SER A 317 14.66 -3.46 21.45
C SER A 317 13.58 -2.65 20.72
N LEU A 318 13.80 -2.30 19.45
CA LEU A 318 12.90 -1.50 18.62
C LEU A 318 11.58 -2.25 18.40
N ARG A 319 10.47 -1.54 18.56
CA ARG A 319 9.11 -2.03 18.27
C ARG A 319 8.39 -0.96 17.47
N PRO A 320 7.53 -1.33 16.51
CA PRO A 320 6.67 -0.36 15.86
C PRO A 320 5.57 0.09 16.81
N VAL A 321 5.16 1.34 16.65
CA VAL A 321 4.22 2.04 17.53
C VAL A 321 3.08 2.60 16.67
N TYR A 322 2.07 1.76 16.48
CA TYR A 322 0.84 2.03 15.75
C TYR A 322 -0.21 2.72 16.65
N PRO A 323 -1.29 3.32 16.11
CA PRO A 323 -1.59 3.44 14.68
C PRO A 323 -0.65 4.43 13.97
N LEU A 324 -0.31 4.14 12.72
CA LEU A 324 0.29 5.16 11.84
C LEU A 324 -0.73 6.30 11.64
N SER A 325 -0.28 7.54 11.55
CA SER A 325 -1.17 8.63 11.13
C SER A 325 -1.63 8.42 9.67
N PRO A 326 -2.82 8.94 9.29
CA PRO A 326 -3.37 8.75 7.95
C PRO A 326 -2.41 9.19 6.82
N PRO A 327 -2.49 8.59 5.62
CA PRO A 327 -1.70 9.03 4.47
C PRO A 327 -1.88 10.52 4.18
N ARG A 328 -0.77 11.23 4.00
CA ARG A 328 -0.76 12.68 3.73
C ARG A 328 -1.03 12.97 2.26
N THR A 329 -1.80 14.01 1.97
CA THR A 329 -2.27 14.35 0.62
C THR A 329 -1.33 15.31 -0.10
N VAL A 330 -0.86 14.92 -1.28
CA VAL A 330 -0.08 15.81 -2.17
C VAL A 330 -1.02 16.61 -3.08
N PRO A 331 -0.97 17.96 -3.10
CA PRO A 331 -1.78 18.80 -3.97
C PRO A 331 -1.74 18.44 -5.46
N ASP A 332 -2.80 18.79 -6.19
CA ASP A 332 -2.97 18.40 -7.61
C ASP A 332 -2.05 19.13 -8.58
N HIS A 333 -1.53 20.31 -8.22
CA HIS A 333 -0.60 21.06 -9.05
C HIS A 333 0.84 20.51 -9.03
N ILE A 334 1.17 19.63 -8.08
CA ILE A 334 2.49 19.00 -7.99
C ILE A 334 2.55 17.82 -8.94
N GLY A 335 3.60 17.80 -9.77
CA GLY A 335 3.88 16.69 -10.69
C GLY A 335 4.10 15.40 -9.91
N LYS A 336 3.34 14.35 -10.25
CA LYS A 336 3.37 13.06 -9.56
C LYS A 336 4.08 12.00 -10.42
N PRO A 337 4.89 11.09 -9.82
CA PRO A 337 5.45 9.96 -10.55
C PRO A 337 4.35 8.94 -10.89
N ASP A 338 4.63 8.02 -11.81
CA ASP A 338 3.65 7.08 -12.39
C ASP A 338 3.01 6.12 -11.39
N TYR A 339 3.70 5.81 -10.29
CA TYR A 339 3.22 4.96 -9.21
C TYR A 339 2.39 5.70 -8.15
N ALA A 340 2.32 7.03 -8.17
CA ALA A 340 1.75 7.82 -7.07
C ALA A 340 0.28 7.49 -6.73
N GLU A 341 -0.53 7.15 -7.73
CA GLU A 341 -1.96 6.85 -7.55
C GLU A 341 -2.22 5.44 -7.01
N ASN A 342 -1.49 4.44 -7.52
CA ASN A 342 -1.85 3.02 -7.38
C ASN A 342 -0.71 2.15 -6.84
N GLY A 343 0.45 2.73 -6.54
CA GLY A 343 1.66 2.07 -6.03
C GLY A 343 2.37 1.13 -6.99
N ARG A 344 1.90 0.98 -8.24
CA ARG A 344 2.50 0.10 -9.25
C ARG A 344 3.38 0.93 -10.18
N ILE A 345 4.64 0.53 -10.31
CA ILE A 345 5.62 1.23 -11.15
C ILE A 345 5.47 0.75 -12.60
N VAL A 346 4.74 1.50 -13.43
CA VAL A 346 4.34 1.13 -14.80
C VAL A 346 5.47 1.39 -15.80
N GLY A 347 6.14 2.53 -15.68
CA GLY A 347 7.33 2.93 -16.43
C GLY A 347 8.49 1.98 -16.19
N PHE A 348 8.73 1.57 -14.94
CA PHE A 348 9.69 0.53 -14.59
C PHE A 348 9.33 -0.80 -15.27
N VAL A 349 8.08 -1.27 -15.23
CA VAL A 349 7.70 -2.52 -15.92
C VAL A 349 7.93 -2.43 -17.44
N ARG A 350 7.80 -1.26 -18.07
CA ARG A 350 8.11 -1.06 -19.49
C ARG A 350 9.62 -1.01 -19.76
N HIS A 351 10.36 -0.18 -19.04
CA HIS A 351 11.82 -0.04 -19.19
C HIS A 351 12.57 -1.31 -18.79
N VAL A 352 12.25 -1.92 -17.64
CA VAL A 352 12.93 -3.11 -17.12
C VAL A 352 12.64 -4.35 -17.97
N LYS A 353 11.41 -4.52 -18.52
CA LYS A 353 11.16 -5.59 -19.50
C LYS A 353 11.93 -5.42 -20.81
N MET A 354 12.38 -4.20 -21.14
CA MET A 354 13.26 -3.97 -22.30
C MET A 354 14.74 -4.07 -21.91
N ALA A 355 15.17 -3.48 -20.78
CA ALA A 355 16.54 -3.49 -20.29
C ALA A 355 17.03 -4.89 -19.87
N ILE A 356 16.25 -5.66 -19.11
CA ILE A 356 16.59 -7.06 -18.75
C ILE A 356 16.65 -7.95 -20.00
N ARG A 357 15.88 -7.64 -21.05
CA ARG A 357 15.94 -8.39 -22.32
C ARG A 357 17.08 -7.98 -23.24
N ALA A 358 17.70 -6.81 -23.04
CA ALA A 358 18.63 -6.21 -23.99
C ALA A 358 20.02 -5.90 -23.43
N GLY A 359 20.25 -6.03 -22.12
CA GLY A 359 21.53 -5.70 -21.49
C GLY A 359 21.93 -4.23 -21.69
N GLN A 360 20.94 -3.32 -21.72
CA GLN A 360 21.19 -1.91 -21.99
C GLN A 360 22.10 -1.30 -20.91
N PRO A 361 23.11 -0.50 -21.29
CA PRO A 361 23.98 0.17 -20.33
C PRO A 361 23.20 1.20 -19.50
N PRO A 362 23.72 1.63 -18.33
CA PRO A 362 23.14 2.76 -17.60
C PRO A 362 22.96 3.99 -18.49
N ARG A 363 21.88 4.75 -18.25
CA ARG A 363 21.54 5.95 -19.01
C ARG A 363 22.66 6.98 -18.89
N ILE A 364 23.02 7.60 -20.02
CA ILE A 364 23.84 8.81 -20.06
C ILE A 364 22.87 9.97 -20.20
N LEU A 365 22.79 10.84 -19.19
CA LEU A 365 21.90 11.99 -19.19
C LEU A 365 22.50 13.13 -20.03
N THR A 366 21.66 13.79 -20.80
CA THR A 366 22.00 15.02 -21.54
C THR A 366 22.26 16.18 -20.56
N PRO A 367 22.95 17.26 -20.98
CA PRO A 367 23.23 18.40 -20.11
C PRO A 367 21.97 19.02 -19.48
N GLU A 368 20.85 19.07 -20.19
CA GLU A 368 19.57 19.57 -19.66
C GLU A 368 19.02 18.67 -18.53
N GLU A 369 19.08 17.36 -18.70
CA GLU A 369 18.65 16.39 -17.69
C GLU A 369 19.59 16.40 -16.47
N GLN A 370 20.88 16.68 -16.66
CA GLN A 370 21.83 16.89 -15.56
C GLN A 370 21.49 18.14 -14.74
N GLU A 371 21.05 19.24 -15.36
CA GLU A 371 20.56 20.43 -14.63
C GLU A 371 19.28 20.14 -13.84
N LYS A 372 18.34 19.35 -14.41
CA LYS A 372 17.15 18.89 -13.68
C LYS A 372 17.54 18.04 -12.46
N MET A 373 18.53 17.16 -12.61
CA MET A 373 19.08 16.36 -11.51
C MET A 373 19.75 17.23 -10.43
N ARG A 374 20.62 18.18 -10.81
CA ARG A 374 21.18 19.19 -9.88
C ARG A 374 20.08 19.91 -9.10
N LYS A 375 19.00 20.29 -9.78
CA LYS A 375 17.87 20.99 -9.17
C LYS A 375 17.12 20.13 -8.14
N VAL A 376 16.74 18.90 -8.47
CA VAL A 376 16.00 18.03 -7.53
C VAL A 376 16.89 17.55 -6.37
N CYS A 377 18.15 17.19 -6.63
CA CYS A 377 19.11 16.81 -5.59
C CYS A 377 19.35 17.95 -4.57
N LYS A 378 19.47 19.20 -5.04
CA LYS A 378 19.54 20.36 -4.15
C LYS A 378 18.29 20.50 -3.28
N LEU A 379 17.09 20.35 -3.86
CA LEU A 379 15.84 20.42 -3.12
C LEU A 379 15.76 19.29 -2.07
N ALA A 380 16.22 18.08 -2.41
CA ALA A 380 16.25 16.95 -1.47
C ALA A 380 17.19 17.22 -0.29
N ARG A 381 18.39 17.74 -0.55
CA ARG A 381 19.32 18.21 0.50
C ARG A 381 18.68 19.25 1.42
N GLU A 382 17.98 20.26 0.87
CA GLU A 382 17.28 21.24 1.69
C GLU A 382 16.20 20.59 2.59
N VAL A 383 15.50 19.56 2.11
CA VAL A 383 14.48 18.83 2.90
C VAL A 383 15.13 17.97 4.00
N LEU A 384 16.22 17.26 3.70
CA LEU A 384 16.96 16.50 4.71
C LEU A 384 17.54 17.43 5.80
N ASP A 385 18.11 18.57 5.41
CA ASP A 385 18.64 19.56 6.36
C ASP A 385 17.54 20.16 7.26
N ILE A 386 16.32 20.35 6.73
CA ILE A 386 15.15 20.72 7.54
C ILE A 386 14.80 19.58 8.50
N ALA A 387 14.63 18.34 8.01
CA ALA A 387 14.28 17.18 8.83
C ALA A 387 15.27 16.94 10.00
N ALA A 388 16.56 17.05 9.71
CA ALA A 388 17.65 16.95 10.68
C ALA A 388 17.50 17.94 11.85
N SER A 389 17.00 19.16 11.59
CA SER A 389 16.82 20.19 12.63
C SER A 389 15.73 19.86 13.67
N TYR A 390 14.87 18.86 13.40
CA TYR A 390 13.85 18.36 14.33
C TYR A 390 14.32 17.15 15.16
N VAL A 391 15.51 16.60 14.90
CA VAL A 391 16.03 15.41 15.59
C VAL A 391 16.42 15.76 17.04
N ARG A 392 15.63 15.30 17.99
CA ARG A 392 15.84 15.45 19.44
C ARG A 392 15.00 14.43 20.22
N PRO A 393 15.33 14.13 21.49
CA PRO A 393 14.47 13.31 22.33
C PRO A 393 13.01 13.81 22.37
N GLY A 394 12.07 12.87 22.38
CA GLY A 394 10.63 13.10 22.55
C GLY A 394 9.85 13.46 21.28
N ILE A 395 10.50 13.74 20.15
CA ILE A 395 9.85 13.85 18.83
C ILE A 395 9.50 12.44 18.32
N THR A 396 8.41 12.26 17.57
CA THR A 396 8.14 10.98 16.89
C THR A 396 8.76 10.93 15.50
N THR A 397 8.95 9.73 14.95
CA THR A 397 9.33 9.60 13.53
C THR A 397 8.21 10.07 12.60
N ASP A 398 6.94 9.93 12.98
CA ASP A 398 5.80 10.47 12.23
C ASP A 398 5.74 12.02 12.21
N ASP A 399 6.25 12.71 13.24
CA ASP A 399 6.45 14.16 13.22
C ASP A 399 7.52 14.55 12.18
N ILE A 400 8.59 13.75 12.04
CA ILE A 400 9.63 13.96 11.04
C ILE A 400 9.08 13.74 9.62
N ASP A 401 8.26 12.71 9.41
CA ASP A 401 7.49 12.52 8.16
C ASP A 401 6.56 13.71 7.85
N ALA A 402 5.91 14.29 8.87
CA ALA A 402 5.08 15.49 8.68
C ALA A 402 5.91 16.68 8.16
N VAL A 403 7.09 16.90 8.76
CA VAL A 403 8.03 17.95 8.37
C VAL A 403 8.56 17.72 6.95
N VAL A 404 9.01 16.50 6.64
CA VAL A 404 9.53 16.15 5.30
C VAL A 404 8.45 16.30 4.24
N HIS A 405 7.24 15.76 4.48
CA HIS A 405 6.12 15.88 3.55
C HIS A 405 5.84 17.36 3.23
N GLN A 406 5.66 18.18 4.26
CA GLN A 406 5.35 19.60 4.11
C GLN A 406 6.47 20.35 3.38
N ALA A 407 7.74 20.08 3.72
CA ALA A 407 8.90 20.70 3.08
C ALA A 407 9.05 20.31 1.59
N CYS A 408 8.58 19.12 1.18
CA CYS A 408 8.43 18.74 -0.23
C CYS A 408 7.31 19.53 -0.92
N ILE A 409 6.13 19.65 -0.30
CA ILE A 409 4.99 20.39 -0.86
C ILE A 409 5.37 21.86 -1.12
N GLU A 410 6.04 22.51 -0.17
CA GLU A 410 6.52 23.90 -0.28
C GLU A 410 7.51 24.11 -1.42
N ARG A 411 8.21 23.05 -1.84
CA ARG A 411 9.14 23.04 -2.98
C ARG A 411 8.48 22.65 -4.31
N ASN A 412 7.16 22.43 -4.30
CA ASN A 412 6.38 21.86 -5.40
C ASN A 412 6.93 20.50 -5.88
N ALA A 413 7.48 19.71 -4.95
CA ALA A 413 8.03 18.39 -5.19
C ALA A 413 7.13 17.30 -4.57
N TYR A 414 7.10 16.13 -5.20
CA TYR A 414 6.45 14.95 -4.65
C TYR A 414 7.45 14.15 -3.80
N PRO A 415 7.11 13.74 -2.56
CA PRO A 415 7.99 12.87 -1.77
C PRO A 415 7.99 11.45 -2.37
N SER A 416 9.08 11.07 -3.05
CA SER A 416 9.10 9.85 -3.88
C SER A 416 8.77 8.55 -3.15
N PRO A 417 9.11 8.34 -1.86
CA PRO A 417 8.71 7.13 -1.14
C PRO A 417 7.19 6.97 -1.04
N LEU A 418 6.41 8.06 -1.07
CA LEU A 418 4.98 8.00 -0.83
C LEU A 418 4.27 7.12 -1.88
N ASN A 419 3.56 6.09 -1.39
CA ASN A 419 2.91 5.05 -2.18
C ASN A 419 3.86 4.25 -3.11
N TYR A 420 5.18 4.46 -3.10
CA TYR A 420 6.11 3.66 -3.91
C TYR A 420 6.04 2.20 -3.46
N ARG A 421 5.54 1.30 -4.33
CA ARG A 421 5.17 -0.09 -3.98
C ARG A 421 4.26 -0.20 -2.75
N HIS A 422 3.42 0.80 -2.51
CA HIS A 422 2.57 0.96 -1.32
C HIS A 422 3.30 1.29 0.00
N PHE A 423 4.52 1.86 -0.03
CA PHE A 423 5.11 2.45 1.18
C PHE A 423 4.20 3.59 1.71
N PRO A 424 3.88 3.61 3.02
CA PRO A 424 2.77 4.43 3.54
C PRO A 424 3.14 5.88 3.91
N LYS A 425 4.41 6.27 3.78
CA LYS A 425 4.97 7.52 4.31
C LYS A 425 5.83 8.24 3.27
N SER A 426 6.27 9.46 3.60
CA SER A 426 6.95 10.39 2.68
C SER A 426 8.48 10.30 2.74
N VAL A 427 9.00 9.56 3.71
CA VAL A 427 10.40 9.46 4.12
C VAL A 427 10.61 8.10 4.81
N CYS A 428 11.82 7.55 4.81
CA CYS A 428 12.18 6.44 5.70
C CYS A 428 12.88 6.98 6.96
N THR A 429 12.60 6.38 8.10
CA THR A 429 13.22 6.72 9.41
C THR A 429 13.70 5.44 10.09
N SER A 430 14.99 5.14 9.97
CA SER A 430 15.57 3.88 10.44
C SER A 430 16.33 4.12 11.74
N VAL A 431 15.76 3.68 12.86
CA VAL A 431 16.32 3.87 14.21
C VAL A 431 17.11 2.65 14.68
N ASN A 432 18.30 2.88 15.25
CA ASN A 432 19.14 1.87 15.89
C ASN A 432 19.37 0.61 15.04
N GLU A 433 18.76 -0.52 15.37
CA GLU A 433 18.93 -1.79 14.65
C GLU A 433 18.18 -1.88 13.32
N ALA A 434 17.36 -0.88 12.98
CA ALA A 434 16.81 -0.75 11.63
C ALA A 434 17.90 -0.32 10.66
N ILE A 435 18.13 -1.16 9.65
CA ILE A 435 19.12 -0.99 8.59
C ILE A 435 18.66 0.09 7.61
N CYS A 436 17.44 -0.06 7.08
CA CYS A 436 16.83 0.83 6.09
C CYS A 436 15.30 0.66 6.08
N HIS A 437 14.61 1.53 5.35
CA HIS A 437 13.16 1.48 5.11
C HIS A 437 12.26 1.44 6.35
N GLY A 438 12.74 1.91 7.51
CA GLY A 438 11.90 2.03 8.70
C GLY A 438 10.72 2.96 8.46
N ILE A 439 9.49 2.49 8.69
CA ILE A 439 8.27 3.29 8.49
C ILE A 439 8.11 4.32 9.61
N PRO A 440 7.97 5.62 9.31
CA PRO A 440 7.60 6.64 10.29
C PRO A 440 6.31 6.33 11.06
N ASP A 441 6.40 6.29 12.39
CA ASP A 441 5.34 5.87 13.30
C ASP A 441 5.32 6.72 14.60
N GLN A 442 4.50 6.32 15.58
CA GLN A 442 4.32 7.08 16.82
C GLN A 442 5.45 6.85 17.86
N ARG A 443 6.55 6.18 17.48
CA ARG A 443 7.70 5.97 18.36
C ARG A 443 8.40 7.29 18.60
N LYS A 444 8.44 7.72 19.86
CA LYS A 444 9.29 8.84 20.29
C LYS A 444 10.74 8.42 20.26
N LEU A 445 11.60 9.25 19.67
CA LEU A 445 13.05 9.13 19.79
C LEU A 445 13.45 9.32 21.26
N ILE A 446 14.40 8.52 21.74
CA ILE A 446 14.97 8.61 23.09
C ILE A 446 16.43 9.04 23.02
N GLU A 447 16.93 9.64 24.10
CA GLU A 447 18.35 9.96 24.19
C GLU A 447 19.21 8.69 24.10
N GLY A 448 20.23 8.72 23.24
CA GLY A 448 21.07 7.55 22.95
C GLY A 448 20.65 6.75 21.70
N ASP A 449 19.50 7.07 21.08
CA ASP A 449 19.15 6.58 19.75
C ASP A 449 20.12 7.14 18.69
N ILE A 450 20.33 6.37 17.62
CA ILE A 450 20.74 6.90 16.32
C ILE A 450 19.59 6.73 15.32
N LEU A 451 19.41 7.71 14.44
CA LEU A 451 18.31 7.75 13.46
C LEU A 451 18.88 8.10 12.08
N ASN A 452 18.73 7.20 11.12
CA ASN A 452 18.86 7.54 9.71
C ASN A 452 17.55 8.15 9.18
N ILE A 453 17.66 9.24 8.43
CA ILE A 453 16.54 9.87 7.70
C ILE A 453 16.89 9.85 6.21
N ASP A 454 16.01 9.27 5.42
CA ASP A 454 16.23 8.95 4.01
C ASP A 454 15.15 9.59 3.12
N VAL A 455 15.61 10.51 2.25
CA VAL A 455 14.82 11.57 1.61
C VAL A 455 14.99 11.55 0.10
N THR A 456 13.97 11.07 -0.60
CA THR A 456 13.88 11.22 -2.06
C THR A 456 12.82 12.23 -2.48
N LEU A 457 13.17 13.21 -3.31
CA LEU A 457 12.20 14.12 -3.96
C LEU A 457 12.03 13.78 -5.42
N TYR A 458 10.82 13.98 -5.95
CA TYR A 458 10.50 13.99 -7.38
C TYR A 458 10.08 15.40 -7.82
N TYR A 459 10.80 15.97 -8.78
CA TYR A 459 10.60 17.33 -9.28
C TYR A 459 10.95 17.42 -10.77
N ASP A 460 10.11 18.09 -11.56
CA ASP A 460 10.30 18.30 -13.02
C ASP A 460 10.64 17.02 -13.82
N GLY A 461 10.08 15.88 -13.40
CA GLY A 461 10.25 14.59 -14.05
C GLY A 461 11.41 13.73 -13.54
N PHE A 462 12.18 14.19 -12.54
CA PHE A 462 13.39 13.52 -12.05
C PHE A 462 13.34 13.30 -10.53
N HIS A 463 14.00 12.25 -10.06
CA HIS A 463 14.19 11.92 -8.64
C HIS A 463 15.58 12.34 -8.16
N GLY A 464 15.73 12.76 -6.89
CA GLY A 464 17.02 12.97 -6.25
C GLY A 464 17.02 12.43 -4.81
N ASP A 465 18.04 11.66 -4.46
CA ASP A 465 18.13 10.83 -3.24
C ASP A 465 19.34 11.14 -2.37
N LEU A 466 19.13 11.12 -1.05
CA LEU A 466 20.19 11.15 -0.04
C LEU A 466 19.66 10.77 1.35
N ASN A 467 20.56 10.26 2.18
CA ASN A 467 20.27 9.96 3.58
C ASN A 467 21.48 10.19 4.49
N GLU A 468 21.22 10.44 5.76
CA GLU A 468 22.25 10.61 6.81
C GLU A 468 21.79 10.03 8.15
N THR A 469 22.74 9.53 8.93
CA THR A 469 22.50 9.06 10.30
C THR A 469 22.82 10.13 11.34
N TYR A 470 21.83 10.46 12.18
CA TYR A 470 21.88 11.49 13.22
C TYR A 470 21.92 10.90 14.63
N ALA A 471 22.59 11.60 15.54
CA ALA A 471 22.57 11.32 16.97
C ALA A 471 21.32 11.95 17.63
N VAL A 472 20.60 11.19 18.46
CA VAL A 472 19.49 11.73 19.27
C VAL A 472 20.00 12.08 20.66
N GLY A 473 20.29 13.36 20.89
CA GLY A 473 20.91 13.81 22.15
C GLY A 473 22.32 13.23 22.32
N ARG A 474 22.69 12.83 23.54
CA ARG A 474 23.99 12.18 23.78
C ARG A 474 23.95 10.69 23.43
N ILE A 475 24.83 10.29 22.52
CA ILE A 475 25.03 8.88 22.13
C ILE A 475 26.32 8.28 22.72
N ASP A 476 26.35 6.94 22.80
CA ASP A 476 27.52 6.14 23.18
C ASP A 476 28.66 6.18 22.14
N ASP A 477 29.87 5.82 22.55
CA ASP A 477 31.07 5.96 21.70
C ASP A 477 31.11 4.93 20.55
N ASP A 478 30.49 3.75 20.72
CA ASP A 478 30.32 2.78 19.63
C ASP A 478 29.39 3.33 18.54
N SER A 479 28.34 4.07 18.92
CA SER A 479 27.44 4.75 17.99
C SER A 479 28.13 5.89 17.25
N LYS A 480 28.92 6.72 17.94
CA LYS A 480 29.73 7.78 17.28
C LYS A 480 30.71 7.15 16.28
N LYS A 481 31.38 6.07 16.68
CA LYS A 481 32.27 5.30 15.81
C LYS A 481 31.51 4.75 14.61
N LEU A 482 30.35 4.12 14.81
CA LEU A 482 29.54 3.54 13.74
C LEU A 482 29.13 4.59 12.69
N ILE A 483 28.58 5.73 13.14
CA ILE A 483 28.20 6.85 12.26
C ILE A 483 29.43 7.35 11.47
N ARG A 484 30.55 7.62 12.15
CA ARG A 484 31.79 8.08 11.50
C ARG A 484 32.31 7.08 10.47
N ILE A 485 32.28 5.78 10.77
CA ILE A 485 32.73 4.73 9.84
C ILE A 485 31.78 4.56 8.67
N ALA A 486 30.46 4.70 8.86
CA ALA A 486 29.49 4.69 7.76
C ALA A 486 29.73 5.87 6.80
N ARG A 487 29.95 7.09 7.31
CA ARG A 487 30.31 8.23 6.47
C ARG A 487 31.68 8.05 5.79
N GLN A 488 32.71 7.60 6.50
CA GLN A 488 34.03 7.33 5.91
C GLN A 488 33.96 6.30 4.78
N CYS A 489 33.19 5.21 4.94
CA CYS A 489 32.96 4.22 3.90
C CYS A 489 32.39 4.84 2.62
N LEU A 490 31.44 5.78 2.74
CA LEU A 490 30.86 6.50 1.61
C LEU A 490 31.88 7.44 0.95
N ASP A 491 32.57 8.27 1.73
CA ASP A 491 33.54 9.25 1.20
C ASP A 491 34.70 8.57 0.45
N GLU A 492 35.25 7.49 1.01
CA GLU A 492 36.31 6.68 0.37
C GLU A 492 35.83 5.96 -0.90
N ALA A 493 34.54 5.62 -0.99
CA ALA A 493 33.94 5.10 -2.22
C ALA A 493 33.77 6.20 -3.28
N ILE A 494 33.27 7.38 -2.90
CA ILE A 494 33.09 8.54 -3.79
C ILE A 494 34.43 8.98 -4.41
N MET A 495 35.54 8.94 -3.66
CA MET A 495 36.87 9.29 -4.18
C MET A 495 37.35 8.40 -5.34
N LEU A 496 36.74 7.23 -5.56
CA LEU A 496 37.05 6.37 -6.71
C LEU A 496 36.21 6.68 -7.96
N CYS A 497 35.15 7.49 -7.83
CA CYS A 497 34.22 7.78 -8.91
C CYS A 497 34.82 8.72 -9.97
N LYS A 498 35.06 8.17 -11.15
CA LYS A 498 35.52 8.87 -12.36
C LYS A 498 35.30 8.00 -13.61
N PRO A 499 35.37 8.56 -14.82
CA PRO A 499 35.29 7.77 -16.05
C PRO A 499 36.25 6.57 -16.06
N GLY A 500 35.72 5.41 -16.45
CA GLY A 500 36.47 4.14 -16.51
C GLY A 500 36.56 3.36 -15.20
N ALA A 501 36.23 3.95 -14.04
CA ALA A 501 36.15 3.22 -12.78
C ALA A 501 35.06 2.12 -12.81
N LEU A 502 35.25 1.04 -12.06
CA LEU A 502 34.35 -0.12 -12.05
C LEU A 502 33.41 -0.07 -10.83
N PHE A 503 32.10 -0.23 -11.04
CA PHE A 503 31.11 -0.24 -9.94
C PHE A 503 31.43 -1.29 -8.86
N ARG A 504 31.95 -2.45 -9.25
CA ARG A 504 32.31 -3.52 -8.30
C ARG A 504 33.44 -3.16 -7.33
N ASP A 505 34.29 -2.19 -7.68
CA ASP A 505 35.45 -1.82 -6.87
C ASP A 505 35.07 -0.89 -5.70
N LEU A 506 33.87 -0.30 -5.71
CA LEU A 506 33.36 0.50 -4.58
C LEU A 506 33.23 -0.37 -3.32
N GLY A 507 32.56 -1.52 -3.42
CA GLY A 507 32.45 -2.46 -2.31
C GLY A 507 33.77 -3.11 -1.88
N LYS A 508 34.77 -3.13 -2.77
CA LYS A 508 36.15 -3.56 -2.45
C LYS A 508 36.86 -2.57 -1.52
N THR A 509 36.46 -1.29 -1.51
CA THR A 509 36.97 -0.24 -0.62
C THR A 509 36.18 -0.15 0.67
N ILE A 510 34.85 -0.20 0.58
CA ILE A 510 33.93 -0.10 1.74
C ILE A 510 34.14 -1.24 2.76
N GLU A 511 34.11 -2.51 2.31
CA GLU A 511 34.09 -3.64 3.26
C GLU A 511 35.36 -3.79 4.13
N PRO A 512 36.59 -3.53 3.64
CA PRO A 512 37.77 -3.47 4.50
C PRO A 512 37.72 -2.40 5.59
N ILE A 513 37.20 -1.19 5.29
CA ILE A 513 37.11 -0.08 6.26
C ILE A 513 36.16 -0.46 7.41
N ALA A 514 34.97 -0.98 7.06
CA ALA A 514 34.00 -1.46 8.04
C ALA A 514 34.58 -2.60 8.90
N ARG A 515 35.17 -3.62 8.28
CA ARG A 515 35.73 -4.79 8.98
C ARG A 515 36.88 -4.45 9.92
N ALA A 516 37.80 -3.57 9.50
CA ALA A 516 38.90 -3.11 10.35
C ALA A 516 38.41 -2.40 11.62
N ASN A 517 37.20 -1.85 11.59
CA ASN A 517 36.54 -1.17 12.70
C ASN A 517 35.54 -2.06 13.48
N GLY A 518 35.53 -3.38 13.24
CA GLY A 518 34.61 -4.30 13.92
C GLY A 518 33.14 -4.13 13.49
N CYS A 519 32.93 -3.65 12.26
CA CYS A 519 31.63 -3.48 11.62
C CYS A 519 31.51 -4.40 10.39
N SER A 520 30.29 -4.55 9.88
CA SER A 520 29.96 -5.38 8.71
C SER A 520 29.11 -4.61 7.71
N VAL A 521 29.12 -5.03 6.45
CA VAL A 521 28.42 -4.34 5.35
C VAL A 521 27.26 -5.18 4.87
N VAL A 522 26.06 -4.62 4.88
CA VAL A 522 24.83 -5.27 4.38
C VAL A 522 24.96 -5.63 2.91
N ARG A 523 24.32 -6.74 2.49
CA ARG A 523 24.55 -7.35 1.16
C ARG A 523 23.33 -7.43 0.26
N THR A 524 22.15 -7.20 0.83
CA THR A 524 20.84 -7.39 0.21
C THR A 524 20.29 -6.10 -0.42
N TYR A 525 20.79 -4.95 0.05
CA TYR A 525 20.54 -3.62 -0.51
C TYR A 525 21.81 -3.05 -1.17
N THR A 526 21.61 -2.21 -2.18
CA THR A 526 22.67 -1.71 -3.08
C THR A 526 22.29 -0.34 -3.62
N GLY A 527 23.27 0.53 -3.82
CA GLY A 527 23.11 1.75 -4.61
C GLY A 527 22.49 1.47 -5.98
N HIS A 528 21.81 2.45 -6.55
CA HIS A 528 21.06 2.31 -7.79
C HIS A 528 21.30 3.48 -8.74
N GLY A 529 21.03 3.26 -10.04
CA GLY A 529 20.81 4.38 -10.96
C GLY A 529 19.56 5.15 -10.55
N ILE A 530 19.61 6.47 -10.70
CA ILE A 530 18.49 7.37 -10.39
C ILE A 530 18.42 8.49 -11.43
N ASN A 531 17.21 8.82 -11.88
CA ASN A 531 16.91 9.81 -12.92
C ASN A 531 15.38 10.05 -12.99
N ASP A 532 14.77 9.93 -14.18
CA ASP A 532 13.32 9.87 -14.38
C ASP A 532 12.70 8.55 -13.87
N LEU A 533 13.54 7.59 -13.48
CA LEU A 533 13.19 6.45 -12.65
C LEU A 533 13.84 6.61 -11.27
N PHE A 534 13.05 6.36 -10.21
CA PHE A 534 13.54 6.33 -8.82
C PHE A 534 14.68 5.31 -8.67
N HIS A 535 14.44 4.05 -9.08
CA HIS A 535 15.46 2.99 -9.06
C HIS A 535 15.65 2.39 -10.47
N CYS A 536 16.87 2.44 -11.01
CA CYS A 536 17.25 1.79 -12.28
C CYS A 536 18.68 1.25 -12.26
N SER A 537 19.16 0.74 -13.41
CA SER A 537 20.57 0.35 -13.58
C SER A 537 21.51 1.56 -13.46
N PRO A 538 22.71 1.42 -12.86
CA PRO A 538 23.33 0.18 -12.39
C PRO A 538 22.92 -0.19 -10.96
N ASN A 539 23.05 -1.46 -10.59
CA ASN A 539 23.09 -1.84 -9.16
C ASN A 539 24.53 -1.72 -8.66
N VAL A 540 24.72 -1.15 -7.47
CA VAL A 540 26.01 -0.75 -6.90
C VAL A 540 26.20 -1.39 -5.51
N PRO A 541 26.74 -2.62 -5.42
CA PRO A 541 26.85 -3.33 -4.14
C PRO A 541 28.02 -2.83 -3.28
N HIS A 542 27.75 -2.65 -1.99
CA HIS A 542 28.70 -2.09 -1.02
C HIS A 542 29.69 -3.11 -0.43
N TYR A 543 29.54 -4.40 -0.71
CA TYR A 543 30.43 -5.46 -0.20
C TYR A 543 31.50 -5.88 -1.22
N ALA A 544 32.64 -6.40 -0.75
CA ALA A 544 33.75 -6.80 -1.60
C ALA A 544 33.48 -8.12 -2.32
N LYS A 545 34.16 -8.34 -3.45
CA LYS A 545 33.98 -9.53 -4.32
C LYS A 545 32.55 -9.70 -4.87
N ASN A 546 31.76 -8.62 -4.89
CA ASN A 546 30.50 -8.56 -5.63
C ASN A 546 30.74 -8.75 -7.15
N LYS A 547 29.65 -8.97 -7.89
CA LYS A 547 29.67 -9.24 -9.34
C LYS A 547 29.05 -8.12 -10.17
N ALA A 548 29.06 -6.88 -9.70
CA ALA A 548 28.52 -5.75 -10.45
C ALA A 548 29.23 -5.59 -11.81
N ILE A 549 28.44 -5.27 -12.83
CA ILE A 549 28.88 -5.16 -14.23
C ILE A 549 28.81 -3.70 -14.66
N GLY A 550 29.87 -3.22 -15.30
CA GLY A 550 29.90 -1.90 -15.94
C GLY A 550 31.07 -1.02 -15.48
N THR A 551 31.38 -0.05 -16.33
CA THR A 551 32.28 1.07 -16.04
C THR A 551 31.48 2.37 -15.95
N MET A 552 31.91 3.26 -15.07
CA MET A 552 31.42 4.64 -14.98
C MET A 552 31.78 5.42 -16.25
N LYS A 553 30.86 6.27 -16.71
CA LYS A 553 31.04 7.15 -17.88
C LYS A 553 30.45 8.53 -17.57
N PRO A 554 30.96 9.62 -18.19
CA PRO A 554 30.38 10.95 -18.05
C PRO A 554 28.87 10.94 -18.34
N GLY A 555 28.09 11.69 -17.55
CA GLY A 555 26.64 11.75 -17.64
C GLY A 555 25.87 10.58 -17.00
N MET A 556 26.55 9.57 -16.44
CA MET A 556 25.88 8.58 -15.58
C MET A 556 25.55 9.19 -14.22
N ILE A 557 24.33 8.92 -13.71
CA ILE A 557 23.94 9.26 -12.34
C ILE A 557 23.47 8.00 -11.58
N PHE A 558 23.94 7.86 -10.34
CA PHE A 558 23.65 6.76 -9.43
C PHE A 558 23.91 7.14 -7.96
N THR A 559 23.41 6.33 -7.04
CA THR A 559 23.61 6.47 -5.59
C THR A 559 24.74 5.55 -5.08
N ILE A 560 25.40 5.96 -4.01
CA ILE A 560 26.21 5.08 -3.16
C ILE A 560 25.66 5.25 -1.74
N GLU A 561 25.22 4.16 -1.10
CA GLU A 561 24.34 4.20 0.08
C GLU A 561 24.72 3.18 1.19
N PRO A 562 26.00 3.05 1.60
CA PRO A 562 26.49 1.93 2.41
C PRO A 562 25.82 1.85 3.79
N MET A 563 25.02 0.80 3.98
CA MET A 563 24.52 0.35 5.28
C MET A 563 25.59 -0.45 6.02
N ILE A 564 26.04 0.06 7.17
CA ILE A 564 27.08 -0.51 8.01
C ILE A 564 26.48 -0.94 9.35
N ASN A 565 26.59 -2.24 9.67
CA ASN A 565 26.13 -2.82 10.94
C ASN A 565 27.28 -2.87 11.95
N LEU A 566 27.00 -2.57 13.22
CA LEU A 566 27.95 -2.80 14.31
C LEU A 566 28.11 -4.31 14.57
N GLY A 567 29.35 -4.80 14.64
CA GLY A 567 29.66 -6.23 14.77
C GLY A 567 29.88 -6.91 13.40
N SER A 568 29.75 -8.24 13.37
CA SER A 568 30.14 -9.07 12.22
C SER A 568 28.99 -9.56 11.33
N ASN A 569 27.74 -9.33 11.71
CA ASN A 569 26.56 -9.80 10.98
C ASN A 569 26.08 -8.76 9.95
N TRP A 570 26.16 -9.14 8.67
CA TRP A 570 25.64 -8.37 7.54
C TRP A 570 24.20 -8.72 7.16
N ASP A 571 23.66 -9.78 7.75
CA ASP A 571 22.38 -10.41 7.43
C ASP A 571 21.20 -9.67 8.09
N GLU A 572 20.01 -9.76 7.50
CA GLU A 572 18.83 -8.99 7.92
C GLU A 572 17.59 -9.83 8.23
N VAL A 573 16.66 -9.23 8.97
CA VAL A 573 15.29 -9.71 9.15
C VAL A 573 14.32 -8.61 8.76
N HIS A 574 13.41 -8.91 7.83
CA HIS A 574 12.28 -8.06 7.50
C HIS A 574 11.16 -8.16 8.55
N TRP A 575 10.59 -7.02 8.91
CA TRP A 575 9.38 -6.97 9.72
C TRP A 575 8.12 -7.32 8.90
N PRO A 576 7.01 -7.73 9.55
CA PRO A 576 5.76 -8.06 8.87
C PRO A 576 5.05 -6.87 8.18
N ASP A 577 5.58 -5.65 8.31
CA ASP A 577 5.16 -4.47 7.55
C ASP A 577 5.61 -4.50 6.07
N ASN A 578 6.50 -5.44 5.70
CA ASN A 578 7.10 -5.67 4.37
C ASN A 578 8.17 -4.63 3.95
N TRP A 579 8.59 -3.75 4.86
CA TRP A 579 9.51 -2.66 4.58
C TRP A 579 10.69 -2.62 5.54
N THR A 580 10.44 -2.52 6.85
CA THR A 580 11.48 -2.30 7.86
C THR A 580 12.44 -3.49 7.88
N ALA A 581 13.69 -3.26 7.49
CA ALA A 581 14.77 -4.24 7.58
C ALA A 581 15.58 -3.99 8.86
N THR A 582 15.81 -5.02 9.66
CA THR A 582 16.60 -4.94 10.90
C THR A 582 17.76 -5.91 10.93
N THR A 583 18.83 -5.60 11.66
CA THR A 583 19.96 -6.52 11.88
C THR A 583 19.49 -7.80 12.58
N VAL A 584 20.05 -8.96 12.19
CA VAL A 584 19.70 -10.27 12.79
C VAL A 584 20.02 -10.38 14.28
N ASP A 585 21.00 -9.62 14.77
CA ASP A 585 21.48 -9.66 16.16
C ASP A 585 21.10 -8.44 17.01
N GLY A 586 20.19 -7.59 16.50
CA GLY A 586 19.63 -6.45 17.24
C GLY A 586 20.62 -5.32 17.51
N LYS A 587 21.79 -5.31 16.86
CA LYS A 587 22.79 -4.25 16.97
C LYS A 587 22.48 -3.09 16.04
N LYS A 588 22.95 -1.90 16.43
CA LYS A 588 22.82 -0.66 15.66
C LYS A 588 23.40 -0.77 14.25
N SER A 589 22.72 -0.17 13.28
CA SER A 589 23.16 0.07 11.91
C SER A 589 23.23 1.57 11.63
N ALA A 590 24.07 1.98 10.69
CA ALA A 590 24.13 3.36 10.21
C ALA A 590 24.32 3.39 8.70
N GLN A 591 23.69 4.35 8.06
CA GLN A 591 23.71 4.56 6.62
C GLN A 591 23.96 6.04 6.30
N PHE A 592 24.67 6.27 5.21
CA PHE A 592 24.81 7.56 4.56
C PHE A 592 24.66 7.34 3.06
N GLU A 593 24.16 8.34 2.34
CA GLU A 593 23.99 8.29 0.89
C GLU A 593 24.18 9.64 0.22
N GLU A 594 24.69 9.60 -1.00
CA GLU A 594 24.69 10.75 -1.92
C GLU A 594 24.32 10.29 -3.33
N THR A 595 23.53 11.10 -4.05
CA THR A 595 23.36 10.98 -5.52
C THR A 595 24.57 11.62 -6.23
N LEU A 596 25.19 10.88 -7.14
CA LEU A 596 26.45 11.23 -7.80
C LEU A 596 26.29 11.35 -9.32
N LEU A 597 26.87 12.40 -9.92
CA LEU A 597 27.03 12.55 -11.37
C LEU A 597 28.49 12.33 -11.76
N ILE A 598 28.75 11.38 -12.66
CA ILE A 598 30.09 11.23 -13.26
C ILE A 598 30.31 12.34 -14.29
N THR A 599 31.41 13.07 -14.14
CA THR A 599 31.82 14.14 -15.06
C THR A 599 32.92 13.66 -16.00
N GLU A 600 33.38 14.49 -16.93
CA GLU A 600 34.49 14.17 -17.85
C GLU A 600 35.82 13.86 -17.13
N THR A 601 36.01 14.33 -15.90
CA THR A 601 37.28 14.22 -15.15
C THR A 601 37.15 13.54 -13.79
N GLY A 602 35.94 13.33 -13.28
CA GLY A 602 35.72 12.82 -11.92
C GLY A 602 34.24 12.60 -11.60
N VAL A 603 33.81 13.13 -10.46
CA VAL A 603 32.45 13.04 -9.92
C VAL A 603 32.01 14.38 -9.35
N GLU A 604 30.72 14.68 -9.49
CA GLU A 604 30.01 15.78 -8.83
C GLU A 604 29.00 15.15 -7.84
N VAL A 605 29.07 15.55 -6.58
CA VAL A 605 28.18 15.06 -5.52
C VAL A 605 26.95 15.98 -5.51
N LEU A 606 25.86 15.57 -6.18
CA LEU A 606 24.71 16.44 -6.44
C LEU A 606 23.93 16.82 -5.18
N THR A 607 24.05 16.01 -4.14
CA THR A 607 23.34 16.13 -2.85
C THR A 607 24.22 16.63 -1.71
N ALA A 608 25.45 17.08 -2.01
CA ALA A 608 26.43 17.47 -1.00
C ALA A 608 25.88 18.48 0.02
N GLY A 609 25.97 18.12 1.30
CA GLY A 609 25.63 19.00 2.41
C GLY A 609 26.76 19.96 2.79
N LYS A 610 26.51 20.78 3.81
CA LYS A 610 27.60 21.45 4.54
C LYS A 610 28.43 20.40 5.29
N PRO A 611 29.76 20.53 5.40
CA PRO A 611 30.55 19.72 6.32
C PRO A 611 29.99 19.82 7.74
N ARG A 612 29.87 18.68 8.42
CA ARG A 612 29.38 18.57 9.81
C ARG A 612 30.46 17.86 10.64
N GLU A 613 30.88 18.48 11.73
CA GLU A 613 31.67 17.82 12.76
C GLU A 613 30.73 16.99 13.65
N LEU A 614 31.14 15.78 14.02
CA LEU A 614 30.41 14.79 14.83
C LEU A 614 31.18 14.41 16.10
#